data_AF-A0A1G8D6V9-F1
#
_entry.id   AF-A0A1G8D6V9-F1
#
_cell.length_a   1.000
_cell.length_b   1.000
_cell.length_c   1.000
_cell.angle_alpha   90.00
_cell.angle_beta   90.00
_cell.angle_gamma   90.00
#
_symmetry.space_group_name_H-M   'P 1'
#
loop_
_entity.id
_entity.type
_entity.pdbx_description
1 polymer ?
#
loop_
_entity_poly.entity_id
_entity_poly.type
_entity_poly.pdbx_seq_one_letter_code
_entity_poly.pdbx_strand_id
1 'polypeptide(L)'
;MHVTHLDGSSDPAGIEDLPALLAELDDANDEELEVAAGDPYGWSASAYASGTVVLDHAAQPHEPQHVLYGVSRDEMLTILTEVMSGDVETALARPWTLE
;
A
#
# COMPACT_ATOMS: atom_id res chain seq x y z
N MET A 1 10.80 -1.53 -7.83
CA MET A 1 9.72 -0.81 -7.14
C MET A 1 8.73 -0.37 -8.17
N HIS A 2 7.47 -0.43 -7.84
CA HIS A 2 6.37 -0.01 -8.70
C HIS A 2 5.27 0.56 -7.83
N VAL A 3 4.42 1.36 -8.44
CA VAL A 3 3.16 1.81 -7.84
C VAL A 3 2.02 1.40 -8.75
N THR A 4 0.84 1.25 -8.17
CA THR A 4 -0.43 1.12 -8.88
C THR A 4 -1.26 2.35 -8.55
N HIS A 5 -1.57 3.10 -9.58
CA HIS A 5 -2.37 4.31 -9.53
C HIS A 5 -3.84 3.98 -9.28
N LEU A 6 -4.61 4.99 -8.90
CA LEU A 6 -6.03 4.85 -8.63
C LEU A 6 -6.80 4.31 -9.86
N ASP A 7 -6.33 4.67 -11.06
CA ASP A 7 -6.90 4.21 -12.34
C ASP A 7 -6.52 2.76 -12.72
N GLY A 8 -5.81 2.06 -11.84
CA GLY A 8 -5.32 0.71 -12.03
C GLY A 8 -4.11 0.58 -12.95
N SER A 9 -3.56 1.68 -13.48
CA SER A 9 -2.30 1.66 -14.19
C SER A 9 -1.13 1.42 -13.22
N SER A 10 -0.04 0.82 -13.71
CA SER A 10 1.14 0.57 -12.89
C SER A 10 2.39 1.03 -13.61
N ASP A 11 3.22 1.80 -12.88
CA ASP A 11 4.45 2.37 -13.40
C ASP A 11 5.62 2.17 -12.42
N PRO A 12 6.88 2.16 -12.91
CA PRO A 12 8.05 2.25 -12.05
C PRO A 12 8.07 3.60 -11.32
N ALA A 13 8.25 3.59 -10.00
CA ALA A 13 8.26 4.79 -9.16
C ALA A 13 9.30 4.74 -8.04
N GLY A 14 9.62 5.93 -7.50
CA GLY A 14 10.48 6.18 -6.34
C GLY A 14 9.70 6.63 -5.10
N ILE A 15 10.34 6.62 -3.94
CA ILE A 15 9.68 6.92 -2.65
C ILE A 15 9.15 8.36 -2.66
N GLU A 16 9.85 9.24 -3.38
CA GLU A 16 9.46 10.62 -3.63
C GLU A 16 8.10 10.78 -4.33
N ASP A 17 7.60 9.74 -5.02
CA ASP A 17 6.33 9.76 -5.75
C ASP A 17 5.14 9.38 -4.85
N LEU A 18 5.38 8.73 -3.71
CA LEU A 18 4.34 8.23 -2.81
C LEU A 18 3.37 9.30 -2.28
N PRO A 19 3.79 10.54 -1.96
CA PRO A 19 2.86 11.59 -1.57
C PRO A 19 1.87 11.96 -2.68
N ALA A 20 2.34 11.98 -3.94
CA ALA A 20 1.50 12.27 -5.10
C ALA A 20 0.57 11.09 -5.40
N LEU A 21 1.08 9.86 -5.35
CA LEU A 21 0.28 8.64 -5.47
C LEU A 21 -0.84 8.62 -4.43
N LEU A 22 -0.50 8.91 -3.16
CA LEU A 22 -1.50 8.96 -2.12
C LEU A 22 -2.57 9.97 -2.51
N ALA A 23 -2.22 11.22 -2.85
CA ALA A 23 -3.17 12.27 -3.20
C ALA A 23 -4.24 11.84 -4.22
N GLU A 24 -3.97 10.87 -5.10
CA GLU A 24 -4.98 10.30 -6.00
C GLU A 24 -6.21 9.74 -5.26
N LEU A 25 -6.08 9.20 -4.04
CA LEU A 25 -7.22 8.73 -3.23
C LEU A 25 -8.25 9.83 -2.92
N ASP A 26 -7.90 11.11 -3.08
CA ASP A 26 -8.85 12.21 -2.92
C ASP A 26 -9.90 12.23 -4.05
N ASP A 27 -9.61 11.55 -5.18
CA ASP A 27 -10.47 11.36 -6.35
C ASP A 27 -11.14 9.97 -6.40
N ALA A 28 -11.02 9.16 -5.33
CA ALA A 28 -11.58 7.82 -5.27
C ALA A 28 -13.11 7.78 -5.45
N ASN A 29 -13.61 6.75 -6.13
CA ASN A 29 -15.01 6.54 -6.46
C ASN A 29 -15.46 5.09 -6.17
N ASP A 30 -16.71 4.73 -6.46
CA ASP A 30 -17.24 3.38 -6.16
C ASP A 30 -16.51 2.22 -6.88
N GLU A 31 -15.78 2.51 -7.96
CA GLU A 31 -15.04 1.52 -8.77
C GLU A 31 -13.54 1.52 -8.50
N GLU A 32 -12.98 2.68 -8.12
CA GLU A 32 -11.54 2.91 -7.92
C GLU A 32 -11.31 3.45 -6.50
N LEU A 33 -10.80 2.59 -5.60
CA LEU A 33 -10.77 2.86 -4.16
C LEU A 33 -9.37 2.82 -3.54
N GLU A 34 -8.37 2.36 -4.29
CA GLU A 34 -7.05 2.04 -3.75
C GLU A 34 -5.91 2.49 -4.66
N VAL A 35 -4.78 2.76 -4.03
CA VAL A 35 -3.47 2.87 -4.67
C VAL A 35 -2.53 1.89 -3.99
N ALA A 36 -1.52 1.40 -4.70
CA ALA A 36 -0.57 0.44 -4.13
C ALA A 36 0.88 0.83 -4.38
N ALA A 37 1.78 0.43 -3.49
CA ALA A 37 3.21 0.45 -3.74
C ALA A 37 3.82 -0.92 -3.43
N GLY A 38 4.72 -1.36 -4.31
CA GLY A 38 5.34 -2.67 -4.23
C GLY A 38 6.86 -2.61 -4.33
N ASP A 39 7.48 -3.50 -3.57
CA ASP A 39 8.91 -3.71 -3.55
C ASP A 39 9.34 -4.67 -4.70
N PRO A 40 10.65 -4.84 -4.96
CA PRO A 40 11.11 -5.79 -5.98
C PRO A 40 11.12 -7.26 -5.52
N TYR A 41 10.84 -7.54 -4.25
CA TYR A 41 10.89 -8.88 -3.63
C TYR A 41 9.51 -9.56 -3.55
N GLY A 42 8.44 -8.82 -3.84
CA GLY A 42 7.08 -9.34 -3.96
C GLY A 42 6.13 -8.85 -2.88
N TRP A 43 6.55 -7.95 -1.99
CA TRP A 43 5.66 -7.29 -1.04
C TRP A 43 4.94 -6.11 -1.68
N SER A 44 3.65 -5.97 -1.37
CA SER A 44 2.81 -4.85 -1.78
C SER A 44 2.01 -4.32 -0.60
N ALA A 45 1.89 -3.00 -0.50
CA ALA A 45 0.93 -2.33 0.36
C ALA A 45 -0.09 -1.57 -0.48
N SER A 46 -1.37 -1.91 -0.35
CA SER A 46 -2.51 -1.19 -0.91
C SER A 46 -3.12 -0.28 0.15
N ALA A 47 -3.28 1.00 -0.16
CA ALA A 47 -3.93 1.99 0.67
C ALA A 47 -5.27 2.40 0.06
N TYR A 48 -6.32 2.36 0.88
CA TYR A 48 -7.70 2.65 0.49
C TYR A 48 -8.15 4.01 1.01
N ALA A 49 -9.02 4.68 0.24
CA ALA A 49 -9.61 5.96 0.65
C ALA A 49 -10.38 5.87 1.98
N SER A 50 -10.85 4.67 2.36
CA SER A 50 -11.51 4.39 3.64
C SER A 50 -10.62 4.54 4.88
N GLY A 51 -9.30 4.68 4.72
CA GLY A 51 -8.37 4.53 5.83
C GLY A 51 -7.90 3.09 6.05
N THR A 52 -8.16 2.17 5.12
CA THR A 52 -7.67 0.79 5.20
C THR A 52 -6.31 0.69 4.52
N VAL A 53 -5.40 -0.10 5.10
CA VAL A 53 -4.16 -0.53 4.43
C VAL A 53 -4.12 -2.04 4.45
N VAL A 54 -3.83 -2.64 3.30
CA VAL A 54 -3.61 -4.08 3.14
C VAL A 54 -2.16 -4.29 2.75
N LEU A 55 -1.48 -5.20 3.44
CA LEU A 55 -0.13 -5.63 3.14
C LEU A 55 -0.17 -7.12 2.79
N ASP A 56 0.37 -7.45 1.62
CA ASP A 56 0.38 -8.81 1.10
C ASP A 56 1.69 -9.13 0.34
N HIS A 57 1.90 -10.42 0.08
CA HIS A 57 3.06 -10.90 -0.66
C HIS A 57 2.60 -11.66 -1.91
N ALA A 58 2.93 -11.17 -3.10
CA ALA A 58 2.47 -11.71 -4.39
C ALA A 58 2.83 -13.19 -4.61
N ALA A 59 3.96 -13.65 -4.07
CA ALA A 59 4.36 -15.06 -4.13
C ALA A 59 3.60 -16.00 -3.16
N GLN A 60 2.80 -15.45 -2.25
CA GLN A 60 2.09 -16.19 -1.20
C GLN A 60 0.60 -15.83 -1.15
N PRO A 61 -0.16 -15.99 -2.26
CA PRO A 61 -1.56 -15.56 -2.37
C PRO A 61 -2.55 -16.38 -1.52
N HIS A 62 -2.06 -17.38 -0.79
CA HIS A 62 -2.86 -18.22 0.11
C HIS A 62 -2.60 -17.91 1.59
N GLU A 63 -1.64 -17.05 1.89
CA GLU A 63 -1.45 -16.54 3.24
C GLU A 63 -2.48 -15.46 3.55
N PRO A 64 -2.93 -15.36 4.81
CA PRO A 64 -3.85 -14.31 5.22
C PRO A 64 -3.21 -12.94 5.02
N GLN A 65 -4.04 -11.98 4.59
CA GLN A 65 -3.61 -10.61 4.38
C GLN A 65 -3.44 -9.89 5.71
N HIS A 66 -2.47 -8.98 5.77
CA HIS A 66 -2.30 -8.08 6.90
C HIS A 66 -3.14 -6.83 6.66
N VAL A 67 -4.19 -6.64 7.44
CA VAL A 67 -5.12 -5.51 7.29
C VAL A 67 -5.07 -4.57 8.49
N LEU A 68 -4.87 -3.28 8.23
CA LEU A 68 -4.90 -2.20 9.22
C LEU A 68 -6.05 -1.25 8.88
N TYR A 69 -6.81 -0.86 9.90
CA TYR A 69 -7.99 0.00 9.75
C TYR A 69 -7.78 1.36 10.43
N GLY A 70 -8.45 2.40 9.91
CA GLY A 70 -8.43 3.73 10.51
C GLY A 70 -7.06 4.41 10.41
N VAL A 71 -6.28 4.05 9.40
CA VAL A 71 -4.93 4.54 9.15
C VAL A 71 -5.00 5.98 8.65
N SER A 72 -4.20 6.86 9.26
CA SER A 72 -4.09 8.25 8.79
C SER A 72 -3.25 8.35 7.52
N ARG A 73 -3.38 9.45 6.78
CA ARG A 73 -2.62 9.68 5.54
C ARG A 73 -1.10 9.63 5.73
N ASP A 74 -0.61 10.26 6.80
CA ASP A 74 0.81 10.24 7.17
C ASP A 74 1.29 8.83 7.50
N GLU A 75 0.44 8.03 8.14
CA GLU A 75 0.76 6.65 8.48
C GLU A 75 0.73 5.73 7.26
N MET A 76 -0.22 5.92 6.33
CA MET A 76 -0.21 5.25 5.03
C MET A 76 1.10 5.53 4.28
N LEU A 77 1.52 6.80 4.21
CA LEU A 77 2.76 7.21 3.56
C LEU A 77 3.97 6.51 4.20
N THR A 78 3.97 6.42 5.53
CA THR A 78 5.02 5.71 6.28
C THR A 78 5.07 4.23 5.90
N ILE A 79 3.92 3.54 5.89
CA ILE A 79 3.84 2.11 5.55
C ILE A 79 4.27 1.86 4.10
N LEU A 80 3.75 2.64 3.15
CA LEU A 80 4.12 2.53 1.74
C LEU A 80 5.63 2.76 1.56
N THR A 81 6.20 3.73 2.27
CA THR A 81 7.65 4.02 2.22
C THR A 81 8.47 2.84 2.72
N GLU A 82 8.08 2.22 3.83
CA GLU A 82 8.75 1.04 4.41
C GLU A 82 8.72 -0.14 3.44
N VAL A 83 7.55 -0.46 2.89
CA VAL A 83 7.40 -1.54 1.90
C VAL A 83 8.26 -1.25 0.69
N MET A 84 8.16 -0.05 0.12
CA MET A 84 8.90 0.28 -1.09
C MET A 84 10.42 0.29 -0.87
N SER A 85 10.87 0.62 0.34
CA SER A 85 12.28 0.54 0.75
C SER A 85 12.76 -0.90 1.03
N GLY A 86 11.86 -1.89 1.06
CA GLY A 86 12.15 -3.26 1.46
C GLY A 86 12.25 -3.46 2.98
N ASP A 87 11.88 -2.47 3.79
CA ASP A 87 11.85 -2.54 5.26
C ASP A 87 10.53 -3.11 5.78
N VAL A 88 10.15 -4.27 5.25
CA VAL A 88 8.84 -4.87 5.51
C VAL A 88 8.75 -5.40 6.94
N GLU A 89 9.86 -5.71 7.59
CA GLU A 89 9.88 -6.09 9.01
C GLU A 89 9.31 -4.96 9.90
N THR A 90 9.65 -3.70 9.59
CA THR A 90 9.06 -2.53 10.26
C THR A 90 7.57 -2.41 9.94
N ALA A 91 7.18 -2.61 8.67
CA ALA A 91 5.77 -2.64 8.26
C ALA A 91 4.96 -3.62 9.11
N LEU A 92 5.45 -4.86 9.23
CA LEU A 92 4.83 -5.99 9.92
C LEU A 92 4.78 -5.86 11.45
N ALA A 93 5.56 -4.96 12.06
CA ALA A 93 5.57 -4.76 13.50
C ALA A 93 4.29 -4.06 14.04
N ARG A 94 3.42 -3.57 13.15
CA ARG A 94 2.13 -2.93 13.49
C ARG A 94 1.08 -3.96 13.95
N PRO A 95 0.02 -3.53 14.66
CA PRO A 95 -1.04 -4.42 15.13
C PRO A 95 -2.02 -4.81 14.01
N TRP A 96 -1.53 -5.55 13.01
CA TRP A 96 -2.32 -6.02 11.88
C TRP A 96 -3.42 -7.01 12.30
N THR A 97 -4.55 -6.94 11.62
CA THR A 97 -5.54 -8.01 11.59
C THR A 97 -5.17 -8.98 10.48
N LEU A 98 -5.29 -10.29 10.71
CA LEU A 98 -5.08 -11.31 9.69
C LEU A 98 -6.43 -11.74 9.12
N GLU A 99 -6.61 -11.59 7.81
CA GLU A 99 -7.86 -11.89 7.10
C GLU A 99 -7.68 -12.85 5.93
#